data_AF-A0A920ISL0-F1
#
_entry.id   AF-A0A920ISL0-F1
#
_cell.length_a   1.000
_cell.length_b   1.000
_cell.length_c   1.000
_cell.angle_alpha   90.00
_cell.angle_beta   90.00
_cell.angle_gamma   90.00
#
_symmetry.space_group_name_H-M   'P 1'
#
loop_
_entity.id
_entity.type
_entity.pdbx_description
1 polymer ?
#
loop_
_entity_poly.entity_id
_entity_poly.type
_entity_poly.pdbx_seq_one_letter_code
_entity_poly.pdbx_strand_id
1 'polypeptide(L)'
;MSLGRTIEAYKDEISIENEIYNVDVFRLGRVGLYARTPDGSEAAIYNSKIDSWEFISGGYEDDILTALRISRKELPPNLINLPVIK
;
A
#
# COMPACT_ATOMS: atom_id res chain seq x y z
N MET A 1 -1.67 18.22 16.84
CA MET A 1 -2.91 17.60 16.32
C MET A 1 -2.60 16.14 16.00
N SER A 2 -3.40 15.19 16.48
CA SER A 2 -3.06 13.76 16.53
C SER A 2 -2.97 13.13 15.12
N LEU A 3 -1.76 13.00 14.58
CA LEU A 3 -1.42 12.37 13.29
C LEU A 3 -1.41 10.82 13.36
N GLY A 4 -2.32 10.23 14.12
CA GLY A 4 -2.33 8.79 14.40
C GLY A 4 -3.28 7.95 13.55
N ARG A 5 -4.17 8.59 12.77
CA ARG A 5 -5.30 7.92 12.08
C ARG A 5 -5.59 8.57 10.72
N THR A 6 -4.57 8.72 9.88
CA THR A 6 -4.74 9.22 8.50
C THR A 6 -4.56 8.09 7.50
N ILE A 7 -5.34 8.14 6.42
CA ILE A 7 -5.07 7.37 5.21
C ILE A 7 -4.51 8.33 4.17
N GLU A 8 -3.45 7.92 3.48
CA GLU A 8 -2.80 8.72 2.45
C GLU A 8 -2.52 7.86 1.22
N ALA A 9 -2.56 8.50 0.05
CA ALA A 9 -2.21 7.87 -1.21
C ALA A 9 -1.27 8.80 -1.98
N TYR A 10 -0.15 8.28 -2.44
CA TYR A 10 0.86 9.02 -3.19
C TYR A 10 1.59 8.10 -4.17
N LYS A 11 2.39 8.67 -5.06
CA LYS A 11 3.27 7.92 -5.97
C LYS A 11 4.67 7.87 -5.40
N ASP A 12 5.36 6.76 -5.58
CA ASP A 12 6.73 6.59 -5.13
C ASP A 12 7.48 5.62 -6.04
N GLU A 13 8.81 5.61 -5.90
CA GLU A 13 9.68 4.57 -6.44
C GLU A 13 10.17 3.69 -5.29
N ILE A 14 9.93 2.38 -5.38
CA ILE A 14 10.35 1.41 -4.37
C ILE A 14 11.36 0.43 -4.96
N SER A 15 12.24 -0.09 -4.12
CA SER A 15 13.21 -1.12 -4.51
C SER A 15 12.81 -2.47 -3.91
N ILE A 16 12.70 -3.49 -4.76
CA ILE A 16 12.47 -4.89 -4.38
C ILE A 16 13.47 -5.73 -5.17
N GLU A 17 14.24 -6.57 -4.48
CA GLU A 17 15.26 -7.44 -5.12
C GLU A 17 16.24 -6.71 -6.06
N ASN A 18 16.59 -5.46 -5.71
CA ASN A 18 17.45 -4.55 -6.49
C ASN A 18 16.84 -4.03 -7.81
N GLU A 19 15.56 -4.26 -8.04
CA GLU A 19 14.80 -3.66 -9.14
C GLU A 19 13.94 -2.49 -8.62
N ILE A 20 13.81 -1.44 -9.43
CA ILE A 20 13.05 -0.24 -9.10
C ILE A 20 11.66 -0.33 -9.73
N TYR A 21 10.64 -0.15 -8.90
CA TYR A 21 9.25 -0.16 -9.30
C TYR A 21 8.61 1.20 -9.03
N ASN A 22 8.00 1.78 -10.07
CA ASN A 22 7.10 2.91 -9.91
C ASN A 22 5.77 2.38 -9.38
N VAL A 23 5.28 2.92 -8.27
CA VAL A 23 4.09 2.41 -7.59
C VAL A 23 3.17 3.51 -7.09
N ASP A 24 1.88 3.19 -6.96
CA ASP A 24 0.96 3.92 -6.10
C ASP A 24 1.06 3.33 -4.68
N VAL A 25 1.37 4.16 -3.69
CA VAL A 25 1.50 3.79 -2.28
C VAL A 25 0.25 4.20 -1.50
N PHE A 26 -0.32 3.25 -0.77
CA PHE A 26 -1.33 3.47 0.25
C PHE A 26 -0.68 3.39 1.65
N ARG A 27 -0.80 4.47 2.41
CA ARG A 27 -0.35 4.55 3.80
C ARG A 27 -1.54 4.50 4.74
N LEU A 28 -1.59 3.46 5.57
CA LEU A 28 -2.54 3.33 6.67
C LEU A 28 -1.89 3.82 7.98
N GLY A 29 -1.86 5.13 8.19
CA GLY A 29 -1.32 5.76 9.40
C GLY A 29 0.07 5.22 9.80
N ARG A 30 0.11 4.54 10.95
CA ARG A 30 1.31 3.84 11.49
C ARG A 30 1.16 2.31 11.47
N VAL A 31 0.13 1.80 10.80
CA VAL A 31 -0.17 0.36 10.74
C VAL A 31 0.62 -0.31 9.63
N GLY A 32 0.69 0.31 8.45
CA GLY A 32 1.40 -0.27 7.32
C GLY A 32 1.46 0.63 6.10
N LEU A 33 2.39 0.29 5.20
CA LEU A 33 2.48 0.83 3.86
C LEU A 33 2.25 -0.33 2.88
N TYR A 34 1.46 -0.05 1.85
CA TYR A 34 1.10 -0.98 0.81
C TYR A 34 1.34 -0.29 -0.53
N ALA A 35 1.76 -1.03 -1.52
CA ALA A 35 2.05 -0.50 -2.85
C ALA A 35 1.42 -1.38 -3.91
N ARG A 36 1.08 -0.78 -5.04
CA ARG A 36 0.58 -1.47 -6.23
C ARG A 36 1.22 -0.85 -7.47
N THR A 37 1.61 -1.66 -8.43
CA THR A 37 2.09 -1.15 -9.71
C THR A 37 0.95 -0.47 -10.50
N PRO A 38 1.25 0.52 -11.36
CA PRO A 38 0.22 1.25 -12.12
C PRO A 38 -0.62 0.36 -13.03
N ASP A 39 0.00 -0.66 -13.63
CA ASP A 39 -0.66 -1.67 -14.45
C ASP A 39 -1.47 -2.66 -13.59
N GLY A 40 -1.15 -2.75 -12.30
CA GLY A 40 -1.89 -3.54 -11.33
C GLY A 40 -1.55 -5.00 -11.27
N SER A 41 -0.44 -5.38 -11.89
CA SER A 41 0.07 -6.74 -11.90
C SER A 41 0.63 -7.16 -10.54
N GLU A 42 1.19 -6.22 -9.78
CA GLU A 42 1.91 -6.52 -8.54
C GLU A 42 1.40 -5.71 -7.35
N ALA A 43 1.41 -6.33 -6.19
CA ALA A 43 1.18 -5.73 -4.89
C ALA A 43 2.38 -5.96 -3.97
N ALA A 44 2.71 -4.96 -3.14
CA ALA A 44 3.78 -5.04 -2.17
C ALA A 44 3.37 -4.47 -0.81
N ILE A 45 4.05 -4.92 0.23
CA ILE A 45 3.94 -4.41 1.59
C ILE A 45 5.32 -3.99 2.08
N TYR A 46 5.37 -2.93 2.88
CA TYR A 46 6.61 -2.56 3.56
C TYR A 46 6.77 -3.36 4.85
N ASN A 47 7.85 -4.12 4.95
CA ASN A 47 8.22 -4.91 6.10
C ASN A 47 9.20 -4.15 7.00
N SER A 48 8.67 -3.51 8.03
CA SER A 48 9.46 -2.71 8.98
C SER A 48 10.44 -3.53 9.82
N LYS A 49 10.37 -4.87 9.82
CA LYS A 49 11.33 -5.72 10.55
C LYS A 49 12.66 -5.84 9.83
N ILE A 50 12.64 -5.76 8.51
CA ILE A 50 13.83 -5.85 7.65
C ILE A 50 14.08 -4.56 6.86
N ASP A 51 13.27 -3.54 7.09
CA ASP A 51 13.39 -2.21 6.46
C ASP A 51 13.35 -2.30 4.92
N SER A 52 12.45 -3.13 4.38
CA SER A 52 12.34 -3.33 2.94
C SER A 52 10.91 -3.57 2.48
N TRP A 53 10.68 -3.34 1.19
CA TRP A 53 9.46 -3.77 0.52
C TRP A 53 9.56 -5.24 0.14
N GLU A 54 8.43 -5.93 0.18
CA GLU A 54 8.27 -7.33 -0.25
C GLU A 54 7.01 -7.45 -1.10
N PHE A 55 7.09 -8.17 -2.22
CA PHE A 55 5.89 -8.53 -2.97
C PHE A 55 4.99 -9.44 -2.13
N ILE A 56 3.69 -9.23 -2.27
CA ILE A 56 2.67 -10.04 -1.62
C ILE A 56 1.77 -10.67 -2.67
N SER A 57 1.58 -11.98 -2.55
CA SER A 57 0.61 -12.73 -3.34
C SER A 57 -0.65 -12.99 -2.52
N GLY A 58 -1.76 -13.27 -3.20
CA GLY A 58 -3.04 -13.58 -2.55
C GLY A 58 -4.22 -12.71 -2.99
N GLY A 59 -4.08 -11.92 -4.06
CA GLY A 59 -5.17 -11.12 -4.61
C GLY A 59 -5.37 -9.76 -3.92
N TYR A 60 -4.33 -9.22 -3.28
CA TYR A 60 -4.41 -7.94 -2.55
C TYR A 60 -4.38 -6.71 -3.46
N GLU A 61 -4.13 -6.89 -4.76
CA GLU A 61 -4.06 -5.81 -5.75
C GLU A 61 -5.38 -5.01 -5.79
N ASP A 62 -6.52 -5.70 -5.71
CA ASP A 62 -7.85 -5.07 -5.74
C ASP A 62 -8.22 -4.39 -4.41
N ASP A 63 -7.82 -5.00 -3.28
CA ASP A 63 -7.99 -4.40 -1.95
C ASP A 63 -7.15 -3.11 -1.82
N ILE A 64 -5.90 -3.13 -2.28
CA ILE A 64 -5.02 -1.96 -2.29
C ILE A 64 -5.54 -0.90 -3.27
N LEU A 65 -6.00 -1.28 -4.45
CA LEU A 65 -6.64 -0.35 -5.39
C LEU A 65 -7.85 0.34 -4.74
N THR A 66 -8.69 -0.42 -4.05
CA THR A 66 -9.85 0.13 -3.33
C THR A 66 -9.40 1.10 -2.24
N ALA A 67 -8.37 0.75 -1.47
CA ALA A 67 -7.78 1.61 -0.44
C ALA A 67 -7.23 2.93 -1.01
N LEU A 68 -6.50 2.87 -2.12
CA LEU A 68 -5.99 4.03 -2.84
C LEU A 68 -7.13 4.96 -3.27
N ARG A 69 -8.19 4.41 -3.87
CA ARG A 69 -9.35 5.19 -4.33
C ARG A 69 -10.13 5.82 -3.17
N ILE A 70 -10.29 5.12 -2.06
CA ILE A 70 -10.90 5.68 -0.84
C ILE A 70 -10.04 6.82 -0.29
N SER A 71 -8.72 6.63 -0.21
CA SER A 71 -7.81 7.67 0.27
C SER A 71 -7.79 8.91 -0.63
N ARG A 72 -8.00 8.72 -1.94
CA ARG A 72 -8.15 9.79 -2.94
C ARG A 72 -9.55 10.42 -2.96
N LYS A 73 -10.48 9.92 -2.13
CA LYS A 73 -11.90 10.33 -2.06
C LYS A 73 -12.68 10.06 -3.35
N GLU A 74 -12.25 9.07 -4.13
CA GLU A 74 -12.92 8.61 -5.36
C GLU A 74 -14.01 7.57 -5.06
N LEU A 75 -13.90 6.89 -3.93
CA LEU A 75 -14.88 5.94 -3.41
C LEU A 75 -15.32 6.32 -2.00
N PRO A 76 -16.58 6.03 -1.62
CA PRO A 76 -17.02 6.18 -0.25
C PRO A 76 -16.21 5.27 0.69
N PRO A 77 -16.08 5.62 1.98
CA PRO A 77 -15.42 4.75 2.96
C PRO A 77 -16.04 3.34 2.96
N ASN A 78 -15.18 2.32 2.91
CA ASN A 78 -15.56 0.92 2.97
C ASN A 78 -14.56 0.12 3.82
N LEU A 79 -14.92 -1.09 4.22
CA LEU A 79 -13.99 -2.03 4.82
C LEU A 79 -12.98 -2.51 3.76
N ILE A 80 -11.70 -2.55 4.15
CA ILE A 80 -10.60 -3.01 3.32
C ILE A 80 -9.88 -4.12 4.08
N ASN A 81 -9.61 -5.25 3.42
CA ASN A 81 -8.85 -6.35 4.00
C ASN A 81 -7.40 -6.24 3.54
N LEU A 82 -6.50 -5.89 4.46
CA LEU A 82 -5.06 -5.80 4.17
C LEU A 82 -4.28 -6.72 5.09
N PRO A 83 -3.22 -7.38 4.59
CA PRO A 83 -2.36 -8.19 5.44
C PRO A 83 -1.58 -7.28 6.38
N VAL A 84 -1.19 -7.82 7.53
CA VAL A 84 -0.31 -7.12 8.49
C VAL A 84 0.96 -7.93 8.66
N ILE A 85 2.10 -7.24 8.69
CA ILE A 85 3.36 -7.85 9.10
C ILE A 85 3.24 -8.21 10.57
N LYS A 86 3.28 -9.50 10.88
CA LYS A 86 3.40 -10.02 12.25
C LYS A 86 4.81 -9.80 12.74
#